data_AF-A0AAE4Q6R0-F1
#
_entry.id   AF-A0AAE4Q6R0-F1
#
_cell.length_a   1.000
_cell.length_b   1.000
_cell.length_c   1.000
_cell.angle_alpha   90.00
_cell.angle_beta   90.00
_cell.angle_gamma   90.00
#
_symmetry.space_group_name_H-M   'P 1'
#
loop_
_entity.id
_entity.type
_entity.pdbx_description
1 polymer ?
#
loop_
_entity_poly.entity_id
_entity_poly.type
_entity_poly.pdbx_seq_one_letter_code
_entity_poly.pdbx_strand_id
1 'polypeptide(L)'
;MGLTTKQELFVQGIVSGLSQRQAYRRAYKSENMADDTVDKKASLLFNKGEIRGRYRELLKQFSNMSLWSREQAFNEYEWLKNKARQDIENEGVRQANSNAFLSALEGMNNIAFKELELEDKKLAKEIELLQVKLDAEKGAKPDTSLMEALLDAVEGGD
;
A
#
# COMPACT_ATOMS: atom_id res chain seq x y z
N MET A 1 19.97 -21.24 7.13
CA MET A 1 20.77 -20.30 6.32
C MET A 1 19.88 -19.14 5.94
N GLY A 2 20.30 -17.90 6.22
CA GLY A 2 19.54 -16.69 5.89
C GLY A 2 19.80 -16.20 4.47
N LEU A 3 19.00 -15.23 4.01
CA LEU A 3 19.26 -14.52 2.76
C LEU A 3 20.61 -13.80 2.80
N THR A 4 21.27 -13.71 1.65
CA THR A 4 22.43 -12.82 1.49
C THR A 4 21.99 -11.35 1.49
N THR A 5 22.92 -10.43 1.78
CA THR A 5 22.65 -8.98 1.75
C THR A 5 22.08 -8.50 0.41
N LYS A 6 22.55 -9.04 -0.72
CA LYS A 6 22.02 -8.68 -2.05
C LYS A 6 20.59 -9.17 -2.25
N GLN A 7 20.29 -10.38 -1.78
CA GLN A 7 18.93 -10.92 -1.83
C GLN A 7 17.98 -10.11 -0.94
N GLU A 8 18.44 -9.71 0.24
CA GLU A 8 17.66 -8.85 1.13
C GLU A 8 17.39 -7.48 0.50
N LEU A 9 18.41 -6.82 -0.07
CA LEU A 9 18.26 -5.56 -0.81
C LEU A 9 17.29 -5.67 -1.99
N PHE A 10 17.34 -6.80 -2.70
CA PHE A 10 16.41 -7.09 -3.80
C PHE A 10 14.97 -7.13 -3.29
N VAL A 11 14.70 -7.88 -2.23
CA VAL A 11 13.34 -8.00 -1.67
C VAL A 11 12.85 -6.67 -1.11
N GLN A 12 13.68 -5.94 -0.37
CA GLN A 12 13.35 -4.62 0.14
C GLN A 12 13.01 -3.63 -0.98
N GLY A 13 13.76 -3.68 -2.09
CA GLY A 13 13.47 -2.88 -3.27
C GLY A 13 12.07 -3.12 -3.82
N ILE A 14 11.65 -4.38 -3.94
CA ILE A 14 10.31 -4.74 -4.42
C ILE A 14 9.23 -4.25 -3.45
N VAL A 15 9.40 -4.47 -2.15
CA VAL A 15 8.45 -3.99 -1.12
C VAL A 15 8.32 -2.46 -1.12
N SER A 16 9.39 -1.74 -1.45
CA SER A 16 9.38 -0.28 -1.60
C SER A 16 8.78 0.23 -2.92
N GLY A 17 8.27 -0.67 -3.79
CA GLY A 17 7.59 -0.30 -5.03
C GLY A 17 8.43 -0.36 -6.31
N LEU A 18 9.67 -0.86 -6.24
CA LEU A 18 10.46 -1.09 -7.46
C LEU A 18 9.97 -2.32 -8.22
N SER A 19 10.05 -2.28 -9.54
CA SER A 19 9.89 -3.50 -10.35
C SER A 19 11.00 -4.50 -10.03
N GLN A 20 10.77 -5.79 -10.32
CA GLN A 20 11.79 -6.83 -10.12
C GLN A 20 13.10 -6.49 -10.86
N ARG A 21 13.01 -5.93 -12.08
CA ARG A 21 14.18 -5.47 -12.85
C ARG A 21 14.95 -4.38 -12.10
N GLN A 22 14.26 -3.32 -11.66
CA GLN A 22 14.86 -2.19 -10.95
C GLN A 22 15.51 -2.63 -9.64
N ALA A 23 14.81 -3.45 -8.85
CA ALA A 23 15.32 -4.02 -7.61
C ALA A 23 16.57 -4.89 -7.86
N TYR A 24 16.59 -5.69 -8.93
CA TYR A 24 17.72 -6.53 -9.29
C TYR A 24 18.93 -5.69 -9.71
N ARG A 25 18.73 -4.65 -10.53
CA ARG A 25 19.79 -3.72 -10.93
C ARG A 25 20.42 -3.05 -9.72
N ARG A 26 19.60 -2.56 -8.79
CA ARG A 26 20.07 -1.94 -7.55
C ARG A 26 20.85 -2.91 -6.66
N ALA A 27 20.34 -4.13 -6.47
CA ALA A 27 20.95 -5.11 -5.57
C ALA A 27 22.25 -5.73 -6.12
N TYR A 28 22.33 -5.94 -7.44
CA TYR A 28 23.42 -6.65 -8.09
C TYR A 28 24.34 -5.76 -8.94
N LYS A 29 24.10 -4.44 -9.00
CA LYS A 29 24.84 -3.46 -9.81
C LYS A 29 24.95 -3.90 -11.27
N SER A 30 23.83 -4.29 -11.85
CA SER A 30 23.77 -4.89 -13.19
C SER A 30 23.42 -3.89 -14.29
N GLU A 31 23.72 -2.60 -14.12
CA GLU A 31 23.38 -1.52 -15.06
C GLU A 31 23.78 -1.81 -16.51
N ASN A 32 24.94 -2.42 -16.73
CA ASN A 32 25.47 -2.75 -18.05
C ASN A 32 24.90 -4.04 -18.68
N MET A 33 24.03 -4.77 -17.97
CA MET A 33 23.41 -5.98 -18.51
C MET A 33 22.18 -5.64 -19.37
N ALA A 34 21.98 -6.42 -20.44
CA ALA A 34 20.78 -6.34 -21.26
C ALA A 34 19.51 -6.60 -20.44
N ASP A 35 18.43 -5.87 -20.75
CA ASP A 35 17.16 -5.92 -20.02
C ASP A 35 16.59 -7.34 -19.92
N ASP A 36 16.51 -8.07 -21.03
CA ASP A 36 16.00 -9.45 -21.06
C ASP A 36 16.78 -10.39 -20.14
N THR A 37 18.10 -10.19 -20.03
CA THR A 37 18.92 -10.99 -19.12
C THR A 37 18.62 -10.64 -17.66
N VAL A 38 18.44 -9.36 -17.35
CA VAL A 38 18.09 -8.90 -16.00
C VAL A 38 16.71 -9.42 -15.61
N ASP A 39 15.72 -9.33 -16.49
CA ASP A 39 14.36 -9.80 -16.24
C ASP A 39 14.31 -11.28 -15.92
N LYS A 40 14.96 -12.11 -16.75
CA LYS A 40 15.07 -13.55 -16.52
C LYS A 40 15.69 -13.85 -15.16
N LYS A 41 16.80 -13.20 -14.82
CA LYS A 41 17.49 -13.40 -13.54
C LYS A 41 16.67 -12.90 -12.34
N ALA A 42 16.01 -11.76 -12.48
CA ALA A 42 15.16 -11.19 -11.43
C ALA A 42 13.96 -12.10 -11.15
N SER A 43 13.31 -12.60 -12.21
CA SER A 43 12.19 -13.55 -12.10
C SER A 43 12.62 -14.89 -11.49
N LEU A 44 13.72 -15.48 -11.96
CA LEU A 44 14.31 -16.68 -11.37
C LEU A 44 14.64 -16.50 -9.88
N LEU A 45 15.21 -15.34 -9.51
CA LEU A 45 15.52 -15.03 -8.12
C LEU A 45 14.25 -14.89 -7.28
N PHE A 46 13.26 -14.15 -7.77
CA PHE A 46 12.01 -13.93 -7.06
C PHE A 46 11.21 -15.23 -6.87
N ASN A 47 11.34 -16.20 -7.77
CA ASN A 47 10.64 -17.48 -7.66
C ASN A 47 11.24 -18.44 -6.61
N LYS A 48 12.40 -18.14 -6.02
CA LYS A 48 12.98 -18.96 -4.96
C LYS A 48 12.14 -18.90 -3.68
N GLY A 49 11.96 -20.06 -3.04
CA GLY A 49 11.11 -20.20 -1.86
C GLY A 49 11.49 -19.26 -0.71
N GLU A 50 12.79 -19.16 -0.39
CA GLU A 50 13.27 -18.28 0.66
C GLU A 50 13.04 -16.78 0.36
N ILE A 51 13.16 -16.39 -0.92
CA ILE A 51 12.95 -15.00 -1.37
C ILE A 51 11.46 -14.63 -1.27
N ARG A 52 10.57 -15.51 -1.74
CA ARG A 52 9.11 -15.28 -1.62
C ARG A 52 8.66 -15.28 -0.17
N GLY A 53 9.24 -16.14 0.66
CA GLY A 53 8.99 -16.16 2.10
C GLY A 53 9.31 -14.80 2.73
N ARG A 54 10.53 -14.30 2.49
CA ARG A 54 10.98 -13.01 3.01
C ARG A 54 10.17 -11.84 2.47
N TYR A 55 9.80 -11.87 1.19
CA TYR A 55 8.94 -10.86 0.57
C TYR A 55 7.58 -10.74 1.27
N ARG A 56 6.90 -11.87 1.53
CA ARG A 56 5.62 -11.87 2.24
C ARG A 56 5.75 -11.38 3.67
N GLU A 57 6.84 -11.74 4.34
CA GLU A 57 7.13 -11.28 5.70
C GLU A 57 7.28 -9.75 5.75
N LEU A 58 8.09 -9.18 4.86
CA LEU A 58 8.30 -7.73 4.79
C LEU A 58 7.03 -6.98 4.39
N LEU A 59 6.23 -7.52 3.46
CA LEU A 59 4.92 -6.95 3.14
C LEU A 59 4.00 -6.91 4.37
N LYS A 60 3.96 -8.00 5.15
CA LYS A 60 3.16 -8.05 6.38
C LYS A 60 3.67 -7.03 7.41
N GLN A 61 4.98 -6.92 7.59
CA GLN A 61 5.58 -5.94 8.50
C GLN A 61 5.27 -4.51 8.07
N PHE A 62 5.40 -4.19 6.78
CA PHE A 62 5.10 -2.86 6.25
C PHE A 62 3.62 -2.52 6.40
N SER A 63 2.72 -3.47 6.10
CA SER A 63 1.28 -3.31 6.32
C SER A 63 0.95 -3.04 7.79
N ASN A 64 1.54 -3.81 8.71
CA ASN A 64 1.34 -3.62 10.14
C ASN A 64 1.88 -2.26 10.61
N MET A 65 3.05 -1.85 10.12
CA MET A 65 3.66 -0.56 10.45
C MET A 65 2.79 0.61 9.95
N SER A 66 2.25 0.50 8.74
CA SER A 66 1.33 1.49 8.20
C SER A 66 0.04 1.57 9.02
N LEU A 67 -0.51 0.43 9.46
CA LEU A 67 -1.71 0.41 10.30
C LEU A 67 -1.43 1.07 11.65
N TRP A 68 -0.34 0.69 12.31
CA TRP A 68 0.07 1.25 13.58
C TRP A 68 0.33 2.75 13.50
N SER A 69 1.00 3.22 12.43
CA SER A 69 1.25 4.66 12.23
C SER A 69 -0.05 5.46 12.08
N ARG A 70 -1.07 4.88 11.43
CA ARG A 70 -2.41 5.50 11.31
C ARG A 70 -3.14 5.52 12.64
N GLU A 71 -3.10 4.42 13.38
CA GLU A 71 -3.69 4.33 14.73
C GLU A 71 -3.05 5.35 15.68
N GLN A 72 -1.72 5.47 15.67
CA GLN A 72 -1.02 6.50 16.43
C GLN A 72 -1.46 7.91 16.02
N ALA A 73 -1.47 8.23 14.73
CA ALA A 73 -1.92 9.54 14.26
C ALA A 73 -3.36 9.85 14.68
N PHE A 74 -4.26 8.86 14.60
CA PHE A 74 -5.64 8.99 15.07
C PHE A 74 -5.71 9.30 16.56
N ASN A 75 -4.93 8.58 17.39
CA ASN A 75 -4.88 8.78 18.84
C ASN A 75 -4.35 10.19 19.21
N GLU A 76 -3.35 10.69 18.49
CA GLU A 76 -2.84 12.06 18.69
C GLU A 76 -3.89 13.12 18.35
N TYR A 77 -4.63 12.94 17.25
CA TYR A 77 -5.74 13.83 16.91
C TYR A 77 -6.88 13.73 17.93
N GLU A 78 -7.22 12.53 18.40
CA GLU A 78 -8.22 12.36 19.44
C GLU A 78 -7.83 13.06 20.74
N TRP A 79 -6.57 12.94 21.16
CA TRP A 79 -6.05 13.64 22.33
C TRP A 79 -6.20 15.16 22.17
N LEU A 80 -5.79 15.71 21.03
CA LEU A 80 -5.88 17.15 20.75
C LEU A 80 -7.33 17.64 20.71
N LYS A 81 -8.22 16.89 20.04
CA LYS A 81 -9.68 17.14 20.00
C LYS A 81 -10.24 17.22 21.42
N ASN A 82 -9.90 16.27 22.29
CA ASN A 82 -10.42 16.22 23.66
C ASN A 82 -9.86 17.37 24.51
N LYS A 83 -8.59 17.74 24.35
CA LYS A 83 -8.02 18.92 25.01
C LYS A 83 -8.64 20.22 24.56
N ALA A 84 -8.82 20.39 23.25
CA ALA A 84 -9.48 21.57 22.69
C ALA A 84 -10.93 21.68 23.13
N ARG A 85 -11.67 20.56 23.17
CA ARG A 85 -13.04 20.51 23.71
C ARG A 85 -13.09 20.94 25.16
N GLN A 86 -12.23 20.37 26.00
CA GLN A 86 -12.16 20.73 27.42
C GLN A 86 -11.86 22.22 27.63
N ASP A 87 -10.95 22.79 26.82
CA ASP A 87 -10.66 24.22 26.87
C ASP A 87 -11.87 25.07 26.46
N ILE A 88 -12.58 24.69 25.39
CA ILE A 88 -13.84 25.36 24.98
C ILE A 88 -14.90 25.30 26.09
N GLU A 89 -15.04 24.17 26.77
CA GLU A 89 -16.01 23.99 27.85
C GLU A 89 -15.68 24.86 29.08
N ASN A 90 -14.40 25.04 29.40
CA ASN A 90 -13.94 25.79 30.56
C ASN A 90 -13.82 27.30 30.31
N GLU A 91 -13.30 27.67 29.15
CA GLU A 91 -12.80 29.02 28.84
C GLU A 91 -13.59 29.71 27.72
N GLY A 92 -14.55 29.00 27.13
CA GLY A 92 -15.33 29.44 25.98
C GLY A 92 -14.61 29.28 24.66
N VAL A 93 -15.32 29.59 23.58
CA VAL A 93 -14.84 29.49 22.20
C VAL A 93 -13.82 30.59 21.92
N ARG A 94 -12.59 30.19 21.55
CA ARG A 94 -11.49 31.07 21.12
C ARG A 94 -10.94 30.59 19.79
N GLN A 95 -10.24 31.46 19.07
CA GLN A 95 -9.68 31.10 17.76
C GLN A 95 -8.73 29.88 17.87
N ALA A 96 -7.83 29.87 18.86
CA ALA A 96 -6.85 28.80 19.02
C ALA A 96 -7.49 27.44 19.32
N ASN A 97 -8.42 27.38 20.28
CA ASN A 97 -9.04 26.11 20.68
C ASN A 97 -10.03 25.58 19.61
N SER A 98 -10.75 26.47 18.93
CA SER A 98 -11.64 26.10 17.83
C SER A 98 -10.85 25.55 16.65
N ASN A 99 -9.74 26.21 16.28
CA ASN A 99 -8.87 25.74 15.20
C ASN A 99 -8.24 24.39 15.55
N ALA A 100 -7.76 24.20 16.78
CA ALA A 100 -7.21 22.92 17.23
C ALA A 100 -8.26 21.79 17.17
N PHE A 101 -9.49 22.07 17.62
CA PHE A 101 -10.59 21.11 17.58
C PHE A 101 -10.96 20.71 16.15
N LEU A 102 -11.16 21.71 15.27
CA LEU A 102 -11.54 21.47 13.87
C LEU A 102 -10.43 20.76 13.09
N SER A 103 -9.17 21.17 13.28
CA SER A 103 -8.02 20.53 12.62
C SER A 103 -7.85 19.08 13.05
N ALA A 104 -8.09 18.78 14.33
CA ALA A 104 -8.06 17.41 14.82
C ALA A 104 -9.17 16.55 14.21
N LEU A 105 -10.40 17.08 14.12
CA LEU A 105 -11.50 16.39 13.45
C LEU A 105 -11.25 16.16 11.96
N GLU A 106 -10.72 17.17 11.26
CA GLU A 106 -10.34 17.05 9.85
C GLU A 106 -9.27 15.96 9.65
N GLY A 107 -8.24 15.95 10.51
CA GLY A 107 -7.22 14.90 10.52
C GLY A 107 -7.80 13.50 10.70
N MET A 108 -8.69 13.32 11.68
CA MET A 108 -9.37 12.05 11.93
C MET A 108 -10.24 11.62 10.75
N ASN A 109 -11.03 12.54 10.18
CA ASN A 109 -11.87 12.26 9.01
C ASN A 109 -11.02 11.83 7.81
N ASN A 110 -9.92 12.54 7.54
CA ASN A 110 -9.00 12.20 6.45
C ASN A 110 -8.38 10.81 6.61
N ILE A 111 -8.09 10.37 7.85
CA ILE A 111 -7.61 9.01 8.11
C ILE A 111 -8.72 7.99 7.82
N ALA A 112 -9.94 8.23 8.34
CA ALA A 112 -11.07 7.33 8.17
C ALA A 112 -11.50 7.19 6.69
N PHE A 113 -11.59 8.29 5.94
CA PHE A 113 -11.92 8.26 4.51
C PHE A 113 -10.88 7.50 3.69
N LYS A 114 -9.58 7.71 3.96
CA LYS A 114 -8.51 6.96 3.30
C LYS A 114 -8.55 5.47 3.62
N GLU A 115 -8.99 5.09 4.81
CA GLU A 115 -9.15 3.69 5.19
C GLU A 115 -10.29 3.04 4.38
N LEU A 116 -11.45 3.69 4.30
CA LEU A 116 -12.59 3.23 3.49
C LEU A 116 -12.21 3.09 2.00
N GLU A 117 -11.54 4.08 1.40
CA GLU A 117 -11.08 3.98 0.01
C GLU A 117 -10.14 2.80 -0.24
N LEU A 118 -9.27 2.49 0.72
CA LEU A 118 -8.35 1.36 0.61
C LEU A 118 -9.07 0.02 0.74
N GLU A 119 -10.06 -0.06 1.63
CA GLU A 119 -10.91 -1.24 1.78
C GLU A 119 -11.74 -1.50 0.53
N ASP A 120 -12.37 -0.47 -0.03
CA ASP A 120 -13.15 -0.56 -1.27
C ASP A 120 -12.27 -1.03 -2.45
N LYS A 121 -11.07 -0.47 -2.61
CA LYS A 121 -10.11 -0.89 -3.64
C LYS A 121 -9.69 -2.36 -3.47
N LYS A 122 -9.48 -2.80 -2.22
CA LYS A 122 -9.12 -4.19 -1.90
C LYS A 122 -10.27 -5.13 -2.23
N LEU A 123 -11.51 -4.78 -1.85
CA LEU A 123 -12.71 -5.56 -2.13
C LEU A 123 -12.93 -5.69 -3.64
N ALA A 124 -12.79 -4.61 -4.40
CA ALA A 124 -12.90 -4.63 -5.85
C ALA A 124 -11.90 -5.59 -6.50
N LYS A 125 -10.64 -5.57 -6.05
CA LYS A 125 -9.59 -6.48 -6.54
C LYS A 125 -9.86 -7.95 -6.17
N GLU A 126 -10.46 -8.19 -5.01
CA GLU A 126 -10.85 -9.54 -4.60
C GLU A 126 -11.99 -10.08 -5.46
N ILE A 127 -13.01 -9.25 -5.75
CA ILE A 127 -14.11 -9.59 -6.67
C ILE A 127 -13.56 -9.90 -8.07
N GLU A 128 -12.68 -9.04 -8.60
CA GLU A 128 -12.03 -9.23 -9.91
C GLU A 128 -11.28 -10.56 -9.97
N LEU A 129 -10.49 -10.88 -8.93
CA LEU A 129 -9.75 -12.14 -8.85
C LEU A 129 -10.68 -13.35 -8.79
N LEU A 130 -11.80 -13.26 -8.07
CA LEU A 130 -12.81 -14.32 -8.01
C LEU A 130 -13.48 -14.52 -9.36
N GLN A 131 -13.79 -13.45 -10.08
CA GLN A 131 -14.35 -13.52 -11.42
C GLN A 131 -13.40 -14.23 -12.41
N VAL A 132 -12.13 -13.84 -12.42
CA VAL A 132 -11.09 -14.50 -13.25
C VAL A 132 -10.97 -15.99 -12.92
N LYS A 133 -11.05 -16.38 -11.64
CA LYS A 133 -11.02 -17.79 -11.23
C LYS A 133 -12.26 -18.55 -11.72
N LEU A 134 -13.45 -17.96 -11.58
CA LEU A 134 -14.69 -18.56 -12.07
C LEU A 134 -14.68 -18.74 -13.59
N ASP A 135 -14.13 -17.79 -14.33
CA ASP A 135 -14.04 -17.86 -15.79
C ASP A 135 -13.01 -18.91 -16.26
N ALA A 136 -11.89 -19.02 -15.53
CA ALA A 136 -10.90 -20.07 -15.74
C ALA A 136 -11.46 -21.48 -15.46
N GLU A 137 -12.29 -21.64 -14.42
CA GLU A 137 -12.98 -22.90 -14.12
C GLU A 137 -14.07 -23.24 -15.15
N LYS A 138 -14.67 -22.23 -15.80
CA LYS A 138 -15.69 -22.41 -16.84
C LYS A 138 -15.13 -22.59 -18.27
N GLY A 139 -13.81 -22.52 -18.47
CA GLY A 139 -13.16 -22.77 -19.75
C GLY A 139 -13.35 -21.68 -20.83
N ALA A 140 -13.81 -20.49 -20.46
CA ALA A 140 -13.99 -19.36 -21.37
C ALA A 140 -12.86 -18.32 -21.20
N LYS A 141 -12.42 -17.67 -22.29
CA LYS A 141 -11.42 -16.58 -22.21
C LYS A 141 -11.97 -15.40 -21.38
N PRO A 142 -11.17 -14.79 -20.49
CA PRO A 142 -11.63 -13.75 -19.58
C PRO A 142 -12.06 -12.50 -20.35
N ASP A 143 -13.23 -11.97 -20.01
CA ASP A 143 -13.73 -10.69 -20.53
C ASP A 143 -13.11 -9.53 -19.74
N THR A 144 -12.19 -8.81 -20.37
CA THR A 144 -11.45 -7.70 -19.76
C THR A 144 -12.15 -6.34 -19.92
N SER A 145 -13.32 -6.29 -20.57
CA SER A 145 -14.01 -5.04 -20.89
C SER A 145 -14.34 -4.19 -19.66
N LEU A 146 -14.69 -4.83 -18.54
CA LEU A 146 -14.98 -4.13 -17.29
C LEU A 146 -13.71 -3.55 -16.65
N MET A 147 -12.56 -4.23 -16.78
CA MET A 147 -11.28 -3.74 -16.27
C MET A 147 -10.78 -2.54 -17.07
N GLU A 148 -10.94 -2.58 -18.39
CA GLU A 148 -10.62 -1.46 -19.29
C GLU A 148 -11.51 -0.24 -19.01
N ALA A 149 -12.82 -0.44 -18.84
CA ALA A 149 -13.74 0.65 -18.48
C ALA A 149 -13.44 1.29 -17.11
N LEU A 150 -12.96 0.50 -16.14
CA LEU A 150 -12.57 0.99 -14.82
C LEU A 150 -11.22 1.74 -14.85
N LEU A 151 -10.28 1.36 -15.72
CA LEU A 151 -9.03 2.09 -15.93
C LEU A 151 -9.29 3.47 -16.56
N ASP A 152 -10.13 3.53 -17.59
CA ASP A 152 -10.51 4.78 -18.24
C ASP A 152 -11.24 5.75 -17.28
N ALA A 153 -12.08 5.22 -16.38
CA ALA A 153 -12.79 6.02 -15.38
C ALA A 153 -11.86 6.60 -14.30
N VAL A 154 -10.71 5.98 -14.04
CA VAL A 154 -9.70 6.45 -13.08
C VAL A 154 -8.69 7.39 -13.74
N GLU A 155 -8.41 7.24 -15.04
CA GLU A 155 -7.50 8.11 -15.79
C GLU A 155 -8.19 9.36 -16.38
N GLY A 156 -9.51 9.38 -16.52
CA GLY A 156 -10.29 10.48 -17.13
C GLY A 156 -10.81 11.58 -16.17
N GLY A 157 -10.32 11.63 -14.93
CA GLY A 157 -10.70 12.66 -13.95
C GLY A 157 -9.71 13.83 -13.90
N ASP A 158 -9.75 14.71 -14.90
CA ASP A 158 -9.22 16.09 -14.80
C ASP A 158 -10.16 17.01 -14.00
#